data_AF-A0A2E8S2K5-F1
#
_entry.id   AF-A0A2E8S2K5-F1
#
_cell.length_a   1.000
_cell.length_b   1.000
_cell.length_c   1.000
_cell.angle_alpha   90.00
_cell.angle_beta   90.00
_cell.angle_gamma   90.00
#
_symmetry.space_group_name_H-M   'P 1'
#
loop_
_entity.id
_entity.type
_entity.pdbx_description
1 polymer ?
#
loop_
_entity_poly.entity_id
_entity_poly.type
_entity_poly.pdbx_seq_one_letter_code
_entity_poly.pdbx_strand_id
1 'polypeptide(L)'
;MFSAHVRWGKFDLAAGYILPMKRAAFEDSQLEKAKTRRCTGYEVIRVALTGPKTATAQVHFGWTNRASTIVRAVTVKQTWKRVGDVWMLIEWDPEDGL
;
A
#
# COMPACT_ATOMS: atom_id res chain seq x y z
N MET A 1 9.91 -4.93 -0.37
CA MET A 1 9.17 -3.95 -1.21
C MET A 1 7.75 -3.83 -0.67
N PHE A 2 7.28 -2.61 -0.40
CA PHE A 2 6.01 -2.36 0.30
C PHE A 2 4.79 -3.14 -0.23
N SER A 3 4.44 -3.00 -1.51
CA SER A 3 3.26 -3.65 -2.10
C SER A 3 3.32 -5.18 -2.02
N ALA A 4 4.52 -5.76 -2.08
CA ALA A 4 4.72 -7.19 -1.90
C ALA A 4 4.40 -7.64 -0.46
N HIS A 5 4.82 -6.87 0.54
CA HIS A 5 4.51 -7.18 1.94
C HIS A 5 3.01 -7.07 2.23
N VAL A 6 2.34 -6.05 1.66
CA VAL A 6 0.88 -5.91 1.73
C VAL A 6 0.18 -7.12 1.11
N ARG A 7 0.63 -7.57 -0.07
CA ARG A 7 0.07 -8.77 -0.73
C ARG A 7 0.09 -10.00 0.18
N TRP A 8 1.19 -10.20 0.89
CA TRP A 8 1.39 -11.37 1.73
C TRP A 8 0.89 -11.20 3.17
N GLY A 9 0.24 -10.09 3.50
CA GLY A 9 -0.24 -9.81 4.86
C GLY A 9 0.87 -9.58 5.89
N LYS A 10 2.10 -9.30 5.43
CA LYS A 10 3.26 -9.00 6.29
C LYS A 10 3.27 -7.50 6.61
N PHE A 11 2.25 -7.05 7.33
CA PHE A 11 2.01 -5.61 7.54
C PHE A 11 3.07 -4.94 8.41
N ASP A 12 3.68 -5.69 9.33
CA ASP A 12 4.87 -5.29 10.09
C ASP A 12 6.04 -4.90 9.18
N LEU A 13 6.34 -5.72 8.17
CA LEU A 13 7.39 -5.44 7.19
C LEU A 13 7.00 -4.30 6.25
N ALA A 14 5.71 -4.17 5.91
CA ALA A 14 5.21 -3.05 5.12
C ALA A 14 5.32 -1.72 5.89
N ALA A 15 5.05 -1.71 7.19
CA ALA A 15 5.13 -0.54 8.05
C ALA A 15 6.55 0.02 8.16
N GLY A 16 7.58 -0.81 7.94
CA GLY A 16 8.97 -0.35 7.81
C GLY A 16 9.18 0.75 6.77
N TYR A 17 8.34 0.79 5.72
CA TYR A 17 8.35 1.81 4.67
C TYR A 17 7.49 3.03 4.99
N ILE A 18 6.76 3.03 6.10
CA ILE A 18 5.88 4.13 6.51
C ILE A 18 6.59 4.99 7.55
N LEU A 19 6.26 6.29 7.58
CA LEU A 19 6.73 7.21 8.60
C LEU A 19 6.48 6.65 10.01
N PRO A 20 7.47 6.68 10.93
CA PRO A 20 7.37 6.04 12.25
C PRO A 20 6.07 6.37 13.00
N MET A 21 5.67 7.63 13.00
CA MET A 21 4.46 8.12 13.67
C MET A 21 3.13 7.56 13.12
N LYS A 22 3.12 7.00 11.91
CA LYS A 22 1.92 6.43 11.26
C LYS A 22 1.92 4.89 11.24
N ARG A 23 3.00 4.23 11.68
CA ARG A 23 3.17 2.77 11.55
C ARG A 23 2.10 1.96 12.27
N ALA A 24 1.89 2.24 13.56
CA ALA A 24 0.91 1.52 14.39
C ALA A 24 -0.50 1.63 13.80
N ALA A 25 -0.96 2.85 13.50
CA ALA A 25 -2.27 3.08 12.90
C ALA A 25 -2.45 2.38 11.54
N PHE A 26 -1.38 2.30 10.75
CA PHE A 26 -1.39 1.54 9.50
C PHE A 26 -1.54 0.03 9.76
N GLU A 27 -0.72 -0.54 10.65
CA GLU A 27 -0.73 -1.96 10.97
C GLU A 27 -2.10 -2.39 11.47
N ASP A 28 -2.65 -1.66 12.44
CA ASP A 28 -3.98 -1.90 13.00
C ASP A 28 -5.06 -1.86 11.91
N SER A 29 -5.04 -0.83 11.06
CA SER A 29 -6.00 -0.72 9.95
C SER A 29 -5.90 -1.90 8.99
N GLN A 30 -4.69 -2.31 8.61
CA GLN A 30 -4.49 -3.42 7.68
C GLN A 30 -4.86 -4.77 8.29
N LEU A 31 -4.56 -4.99 9.56
CA LEU A 31 -4.95 -6.19 10.29
C LEU A 31 -6.48 -6.31 10.38
N GLU A 32 -7.17 -5.21 10.67
CA GLU A 32 -8.64 -5.20 10.69
C GLU A 32 -9.22 -5.53 9.30
N LYS A 33 -8.72 -4.87 8.26
CA LYS A 33 -9.09 -5.16 6.86
C LYS A 33 -8.79 -6.61 6.48
N ALA A 34 -7.68 -7.18 6.95
CA ALA A 34 -7.29 -8.55 6.63
C ALA A 34 -8.24 -9.61 7.19
N LYS A 35 -9.09 -9.27 8.18
CA LYS A 35 -10.14 -10.16 8.69
C LYS A 35 -11.19 -10.47 7.62
N THR A 36 -11.51 -9.49 6.77
CA THR A 36 -12.61 -9.59 5.78
C THR A 36 -12.13 -9.66 4.35
N ARG A 37 -10.94 -9.14 4.04
CA ARG A 37 -10.38 -9.15 2.67
C ARG A 37 -8.95 -9.64 2.61
N ARG A 38 -8.54 -10.15 1.44
CA ARG A 38 -7.16 -10.56 1.16
C ARG A 38 -6.71 -9.96 -0.16
N CYS A 39 -5.46 -9.50 -0.20
CA CYS A 39 -4.83 -9.09 -1.45
C CYS A 39 -4.44 -10.34 -2.25
N THR A 40 -4.92 -10.47 -3.49
CA THR A 40 -4.60 -11.57 -4.39
C THR A 40 -3.46 -11.24 -5.34
N GLY A 41 -3.28 -9.95 -5.65
CA GLY A 41 -2.26 -9.50 -6.59
C GLY A 41 -1.98 -8.01 -6.46
N TYR A 42 -0.84 -7.59 -7.02
CA TYR A 42 -0.58 -6.19 -7.26
C TYR A 42 0.23 -6.02 -8.55
N GLU A 43 0.06 -4.87 -9.18
CA GLU A 43 0.80 -4.46 -10.37
C GLU A 43 1.19 -2.98 -10.22
N VAL A 44 2.47 -2.67 -10.45
CA VAL A 44 2.93 -1.27 -10.45
C VAL A 44 2.77 -0.75 -11.86
N ILE A 45 1.84 0.17 -12.05
CA ILE A 45 1.42 0.68 -13.36
C ILE A 45 2.35 1.78 -13.84
N ARG A 46 2.67 2.71 -12.93
CA ARG A 46 3.49 3.88 -13.24
C ARG A 46 4.28 4.30 -12.03
N VAL A 47 5.52 4.71 -12.27
CA VAL A 47 6.35 5.41 -11.30
C VAL A 47 6.83 6.70 -11.95
N ALA A 48 6.68 7.82 -11.26
CA ALA A 48 7.13 9.12 -11.73
C ALA A 48 7.86 9.85 -10.60
N LEU A 49 9.02 10.44 -10.90
CA LEU A 49 9.63 11.42 -10.01
C LEU A 49 8.83 12.71 -10.08
N THR A 50 8.44 13.25 -8.94
CA THR A 50 7.74 14.55 -8.83
C THR A 50 8.65 15.64 -8.26
N GLY A 51 9.87 15.28 -7.89
CA GLY A 51 10.91 16.17 -7.38
C GLY A 51 12.18 15.42 -7.00
N PRO A 52 13.25 16.11 -6.55
CA PRO A 52 14.55 15.49 -6.26
C PRO A 52 14.52 14.39 -5.20
N LYS A 53 13.52 14.42 -4.32
CA LYS A 53 13.35 13.47 -3.20
C LYS A 53 11.90 12.99 -3.09
N THR A 54 11.11 13.13 -4.15
CA THR A 54 9.69 12.75 -4.15
C THR A 54 9.33 11.99 -5.40
N ALA A 55 8.49 10.97 -5.23
CA ALA A 55 8.00 10.14 -6.32
C ALA A 55 6.54 9.78 -6.09
N THR A 56 5.80 9.56 -7.16
CA THR A 56 4.48 8.96 -7.13
C THR A 56 4.51 7.59 -7.81
N ALA A 57 3.76 6.65 -7.27
CA ALA A 57 3.53 5.35 -7.89
C ALA A 57 2.03 5.07 -7.96
N GLN A 58 1.55 4.62 -9.11
CA GLN A 58 0.21 4.06 -9.25
C GLN A 58 0.32 2.54 -9.19
N VAL A 59 -0.42 1.94 -8.28
CA VAL A 59 -0.40 0.50 -8.03
C VAL A 59 -1.82 -0.04 -8.09
N HIS A 60 -2.07 -0.99 -8.99
CA HIS A 60 -3.30 -1.76 -8.99
C HIS A 60 -3.19 -2.88 -7.97
N PHE A 61 -4.14 -2.97 -7.05
CA PHE A 61 -4.26 -4.09 -6.13
C PHE A 61 -5.52 -4.90 -6.44
N GLY A 62 -5.36 -6.22 -6.54
CA GLY A 62 -6.49 -7.15 -6.55
C GLY A 62 -6.84 -7.55 -5.12
N TRP A 63 -8.09 -7.37 -4.73
CA TRP A 63 -8.61 -7.76 -3.42
C TRP A 63 -9.77 -8.74 -3.58
N THR A 64 -9.82 -9.78 -2.77
CA THR A 64 -11.00 -10.62 -2.62
C THR A 64 -11.59 -10.42 -1.23
N ASN A 65 -12.91 -10.42 -1.15
CA ASN A 65 -13.58 -10.62 0.14
C ASN A 65 -13.40 -12.10 0.53
N ARG A 66 -13.28 -12.41 1.82
CA ARG A 66 -13.23 -13.81 2.28
C ARG A 66 -14.61 -14.46 2.25
N ALA A 67 -15.68 -13.66 2.39
CA ALA A 67 -17.06 -14.13 2.34
C ALA A 67 -17.60 -14.25 0.91
N SER A 68 -17.00 -13.57 -0.07
CA SER A 68 -17.38 -13.67 -1.47
C SER A 68 -16.17 -13.81 -2.37
N THR A 69 -16.20 -14.74 -3.32
CA THR A 69 -15.11 -14.99 -4.28
C THR A 69 -14.92 -13.83 -5.28
N ILE A 70 -15.57 -12.68 -5.05
CA ILE A 70 -15.52 -11.52 -5.93
C ILE A 70 -14.16 -10.83 -5.75
N VAL A 71 -13.41 -10.77 -6.83
CA VAL A 71 -12.19 -9.97 -6.94
C VAL A 71 -12.59 -8.54 -7.31
N ARG A 72 -12.12 -7.57 -6.55
CA ARG A 72 -12.18 -6.14 -6.88
C ARG A 72 -10.76 -5.64 -7.11
N ALA A 73 -10.56 -4.96 -8.23
CA ALA A 73 -9.34 -4.19 -8.45
C ALA A 73 -9.52 -2.81 -7.82
N VAL A 74 -8.48 -2.31 -7.18
CA VAL A 74 -8.42 -0.95 -6.61
C VAL A 74 -7.11 -0.33 -7.05
N THR A 75 -7.19 0.83 -7.68
CA THR A 75 -6.01 1.61 -7.97
C THR A 75 -5.65 2.46 -6.76
N VAL A 76 -4.39 2.40 -6.35
CA VAL A 76 -3.87 3.20 -5.24
C VAL A 76 -2.77 4.09 -5.78
N LYS A 77 -2.91 5.39 -5.55
CA LYS A 77 -1.84 6.35 -5.73
C LYS A 77 -1.01 6.40 -4.46
N GLN A 78 0.28 6.21 -4.60
CA GLN A 78 1.26 6.21 -3.52
C GLN A 78 2.21 7.39 -3.69
N THR A 79 2.35 8.21 -2.65
CA THR A 79 3.33 9.29 -2.61
C THR A 79 4.50 8.89 -1.72
N TRP A 80 5.69 8.94 -2.30
CA TRP A 80 6.94 8.53 -1.69
C TRP A 80 7.87 9.73 -1.50
N LYS A 81 8.56 9.76 -0.36
CA LYS A 81 9.59 10.76 -0.04
C LYS A 81 10.87 10.07 0.41
N ARG A 82 12.01 10.53 -0.12
CA ARG A 82 13.33 10.06 0.30
C ARG A 82 13.74 10.78 1.60
N VAL A 83 13.97 10.00 2.66
CA VAL A 83 14.44 10.44 3.98
C VAL A 83 15.80 9.77 4.22
N GLY A 84 16.88 10.55 4.17
CA GLY A 84 18.24 9.99 4.07
C GLY A 84 18.39 9.17 2.80
N ASP A 85 18.75 7.90 2.95
CA ASP A 85 18.89 6.93 1.85
C ASP A 85 17.70 5.99 1.68
N VAL A 86 16.62 6.22 2.40
CA VAL A 86 15.44 5.35 2.38
C VAL A 86 14.25 6.08 1.78
N TRP A 87 13.50 5.39 0.91
CA TRP A 87 12.20 5.86 0.43
C TRP A 87 11.11 5.47 1.42
N MET A 88 10.37 6.47 1.90
CA MET A 88 9.23 6.27 2.79
C MET A 88 7.94 6.67 2.10
N LEU A 89 6.91 5.85 2.27
CA LEU A 89 5.54 6.15 1.89
C LEU A 89 4.97 7.16 2.88
N ILE A 90 4.61 8.33 2.38
CA ILE A 90 4.09 9.43 3.22
C ILE A 90 2.56 9.54 3.13
N GLU A 91 2.02 9.08 2.02
CA GLU A 91 0.60 9.08 1.69
C GLU A 91 0.33 7.91 0.74
N TRP A 92 -0.77 7.21 1.00
CA TRP A 92 -1.46 6.45 -0.03
C TRP A 92 -2.88 6.97 -0.08
N ASP A 93 -3.49 6.91 -1.24
CA ASP A 93 -4.92 7.11 -1.40
C ASP A 93 -5.45 6.09 -2.40
N PRO A 94 -6.47 5.29 -2.04
CA PRO A 94 -7.21 4.55 -3.04
C PRO A 94 -7.95 5.55 -3.94
N GLU A 95 -7.75 5.46 -5.25
CA GLU A 95 -8.47 6.29 -6.22
C GLU A 95 -9.95 5.88 -6.29
N ASP A 96 -10.26 4.63 -5.95
CA ASP A 96 -11.63 4.13 -5.79
C ASP A 96 -12.02 4.14 -4.31
N GLY A 97 -12.92 5.06 -3.94
CA GLY A 97 -13.55 5.10 -2.62
C GLY A 97 -14.31 3.80 -2.34
N LEU A 98 -13.67 2.90 -1.60
CA LEU A 98 -14.30 1.72 -0.99
C LEU A 98 -14.81 2.03 0.41
#